data_AF-A0A1I8Q8K7-F1
#
_entry.id   AF-A0A1I8Q8K7-F1
#
_cell.length_a   1.000
_cell.length_b   1.000
_cell.length_c   1.000
_cell.angle_alpha   90.00
_cell.angle_beta   90.00
_cell.angle_gamma   90.00
#
_symmetry.space_group_name_H-M   'P 1'
#
loop_
_entity.id
_entity.type
_entity.pdbx_description
1 polymer ?
#
loop_
_entity_poly.entity_id
_entity_poly.type
_entity_poly.pdbx_seq_one_letter_code
_entity_poly.pdbx_strand_id
1 'polypeptide(L)'
;NDTMRILYMYNENDPPHGFVKLGKLPDPASSFRPYRPMLLTQRSHISYRHMDHVRILELRNEDVEMPRADDTLIWCKMFKLDDLKHKHHLIRYEPIYDSPSSVHYLQHITLRECHGMHQELEMMAREQGRQCMGARDIPLACNAIVASWSHGSNMAEFEPPVTLPLPHSSKQQIAEMGAPIFG
;
A
#
# COMPACT_ATOMS: atom_id res chain seq x y z
N ASN A 1 -15.18 -11.98 -12.47
CA ASN A 1 -14.68 -12.34 -11.13
C ASN A 1 -13.40 -13.08 -11.40
N ASP A 2 -12.28 -12.36 -11.32
CA ASP A 2 -11.04 -12.74 -12.02
C ASP A 2 -9.99 -13.26 -11.03
N THR A 3 -10.33 -13.28 -9.74
CA THR A 3 -9.51 -13.84 -8.68
C THR A 3 -9.67 -15.35 -8.62
N MET A 4 -8.56 -16.06 -8.81
CA MET A 4 -8.50 -17.51 -8.69
C MET A 4 -7.87 -17.91 -7.36
N ARG A 5 -8.33 -19.02 -6.77
CA ARG A 5 -7.73 -19.59 -5.56
C ARG A 5 -6.80 -20.72 -5.97
N ILE A 6 -5.52 -20.56 -5.71
CA ILE A 6 -4.52 -21.59 -5.94
C ILE A 6 -4.49 -22.49 -4.70
N LEU A 7 -4.89 -23.74 -4.92
CA LEU A 7 -4.76 -24.83 -3.96
C LEU A 7 -3.45 -25.54 -4.29
N TYR A 8 -2.59 -25.73 -3.29
CA TYR A 8 -1.30 -26.37 -3.46
C TYR A 8 -1.00 -27.30 -2.30
N MET A 9 -0.25 -28.36 -2.61
CA MET A 9 0.18 -29.37 -1.68
C MET A 9 1.64 -29.70 -1.97
N TYR A 10 2.46 -29.79 -0.94
CA TYR A 10 3.84 -30.24 -1.07
C TYR A 10 4.23 -31.08 0.13
N ASN A 11 5.14 -32.01 -0.10
CA ASN A 11 5.72 -32.83 0.96
C ASN A 11 6.93 -32.09 1.54
N GLU A 12 7.18 -32.22 2.84
CA GLU A 12 8.34 -31.55 3.47
C GLU A 12 9.68 -32.08 2.97
N ASN A 13 9.68 -33.36 2.55
CA ASN A 13 10.86 -34.03 2.03
C ASN A 13 10.70 -34.33 0.54
N ASP A 14 11.80 -34.17 -0.20
CA ASP A 14 11.87 -34.59 -1.60
C ASP A 14 11.64 -36.09 -1.73
N PRO A 15 11.00 -36.55 -2.82
CA PRO A 15 10.80 -37.97 -3.05
C PRO A 15 12.16 -38.67 -3.19
N PRO A 16 12.41 -39.75 -2.44
CA PRO A 16 13.67 -40.48 -2.55
C PRO A 16 13.84 -40.98 -3.99
N HIS A 17 14.99 -40.63 -4.58
CA HIS A 17 15.40 -40.96 -5.95
C HIS A 17 14.62 -40.27 -7.08
N GLY A 18 13.85 -39.20 -6.83
CA GLY A 18 13.21 -38.41 -7.89
C GLY A 18 12.09 -39.11 -8.66
N PHE A 19 11.75 -40.36 -8.29
CA PHE A 19 10.68 -41.12 -8.94
C PHE A 19 9.33 -40.80 -8.28
N VAL A 20 8.51 -40.03 -8.99
CA VAL A 20 7.07 -39.92 -8.71
C VAL A 20 6.43 -41.25 -9.14
N LYS A 21 6.47 -42.28 -8.27
CA LYS A 21 5.71 -43.52 -8.51
C LYS A 21 4.21 -43.17 -8.53
N LEU A 22 3.46 -43.74 -9.48
CA LEU A 22 2.01 -43.62 -9.56
C LEU A 22 1.38 -43.95 -8.18
N GLY A 23 0.56 -43.06 -7.63
CA GLY A 23 -0.05 -43.22 -6.31
C GLY A 23 0.70 -42.58 -5.13
N LYS A 24 1.83 -41.88 -5.36
CA LYS A 24 2.53 -41.09 -4.34
C LYS A 24 2.15 -39.60 -4.36
N LEU A 25 0.86 -39.29 -4.41
CA LEU A 25 0.43 -37.93 -4.10
C LEU A 25 0.69 -37.65 -2.61
N PRO A 26 1.04 -36.41 -2.22
CA PRO A 26 1.17 -36.05 -0.82
C PRO A 26 -0.14 -36.33 -0.09
N ASP A 27 -0.07 -36.83 1.14
CA ASP A 27 -1.26 -37.05 1.97
C ASP A 27 -1.98 -35.70 2.21
N PRO A 28 -3.26 -35.55 1.79
CA PRO A 28 -4.00 -34.30 1.96
C PRO A 28 -4.08 -33.81 3.40
N ALA A 29 -4.13 -34.71 4.39
CA ALA A 29 -4.26 -34.32 5.79
C ALA A 29 -3.02 -33.59 6.33
N SER A 30 -1.83 -33.90 5.81
CA SER A 30 -0.54 -33.35 6.28
C SER A 30 0.11 -32.38 5.30
N SER A 31 -0.21 -32.50 4.01
CA SER A 31 0.48 -31.78 2.93
C SER A 31 -0.31 -30.61 2.37
N PHE A 32 -1.58 -30.46 2.75
CA PHE A 32 -2.39 -29.31 2.35
C PHE A 32 -1.87 -28.02 2.97
N ARG A 33 -1.98 -26.92 2.22
CA ARG A 33 -1.59 -25.58 2.64
C ARG A 33 -2.75 -24.62 2.43
N PRO A 34 -2.82 -23.53 3.23
CA PRO A 34 -3.81 -22.49 3.01
C PRO A 34 -3.80 -22.03 1.55
N TYR A 35 -4.99 -21.87 0.96
CA TYR A 35 -5.10 -21.42 -0.42
C TYR A 35 -4.51 -20.02 -0.59
N ARG A 36 -3.95 -19.71 -1.77
CA ARG A 36 -3.50 -18.36 -2.10
C ARG A 36 -4.36 -17.75 -3.21
N PRO A 37 -5.02 -16.60 -2.98
CA PRO A 37 -5.70 -15.89 -4.05
C PRO A 37 -4.67 -15.25 -5.00
N MET A 38 -4.89 -15.35 -6.30
CA MET A 38 -4.02 -14.77 -7.32
C MET A 38 -4.83 -14.36 -8.56
N LEU A 39 -4.35 -13.32 -9.26
CA LEU A 39 -4.80 -12.97 -10.60
C LEU A 39 -3.88 -13.62 -11.64
N LEU A 40 -4.39 -14.54 -12.44
CA LEU A 40 -3.57 -15.25 -13.44
C LEU A 40 -3.25 -14.40 -14.67
N THR A 41 -4.12 -13.44 -14.99
CA THR A 41 -4.03 -12.61 -16.20
C THR A 41 -3.44 -11.23 -15.93
N GLN A 42 -2.64 -11.08 -14.87
CA GLN A 42 -1.98 -9.80 -14.58
C GLN A 42 -0.98 -9.48 -15.71
N ARG A 43 -1.09 -8.28 -16.29
CA ARG A 43 -0.13 -7.82 -17.31
C ARG A 43 1.25 -7.62 -16.70
N SER A 44 2.28 -7.79 -17.53
CA SER A 44 3.66 -7.53 -17.13
C SER A 44 3.87 -6.07 -16.73
N HIS A 45 4.56 -5.86 -15.63
CA HIS A 45 4.92 -4.54 -15.12
C HIS A 45 5.78 -3.75 -16.12
N ILE A 46 5.52 -2.44 -16.22
CA ILE A 46 6.36 -1.53 -17.00
C ILE A 46 7.53 -1.14 -16.11
N SER A 47 8.75 -1.53 -16.50
CA SER A 47 9.94 -1.15 -15.75
C SER A 47 10.31 0.32 -16.05
N TYR A 48 9.99 1.23 -15.14
CA TYR A 48 10.41 2.64 -15.19
C TYR A 48 11.87 2.86 -14.75
N ARG A 49 12.65 1.78 -14.53
CA ARG A 49 13.97 1.81 -13.87
C ARG A 49 15.05 2.66 -14.55
N HIS A 50 14.80 3.28 -15.70
CA HIS A 50 15.79 4.00 -16.51
C HIS A 50 15.27 5.32 -17.12
N MET A 51 14.32 5.98 -16.45
CA MET A 51 13.83 7.28 -16.92
C MET A 51 14.44 8.42 -16.09
N ASP A 52 15.34 9.20 -16.71
CA ASP A 52 16.05 10.35 -16.10
C ASP A 52 15.12 11.46 -15.55
N HIS A 53 13.82 11.38 -15.85
CA HIS A 53 12.80 12.35 -15.46
C HIS A 53 11.85 11.84 -14.34
N VAL A 54 12.11 10.65 -13.77
CA VAL A 54 11.31 10.11 -12.67
C VAL A 54 11.92 10.50 -11.32
N ARG A 55 11.07 10.96 -10.40
CA ARG A 55 11.44 11.24 -9.00
C ARG A 55 10.66 10.34 -8.08
N ILE A 56 11.31 9.86 -7.03
CA ILE A 56 10.70 9.04 -5.99
C ILE A 56 10.47 9.93 -4.78
N LEU A 57 9.26 9.89 -4.24
CA LEU A 57 8.87 10.56 -3.01
C LEU A 57 8.42 9.48 -2.02
N GLU A 58 9.05 9.46 -0.84
CA GLU A 58 8.68 8.56 0.24
C GLU A 58 7.86 9.30 1.28
N LEU A 59 6.71 8.74 1.64
CA LEU A 59 5.82 9.26 2.67
C LEU A 59 5.74 8.21 3.78
N ARG A 60 6.34 8.51 4.94
CA ARG A 60 6.46 7.58 6.07
C ARG A 60 5.89 8.18 7.35
N ASN A 61 5.15 7.38 8.09
CA ASN A 61 4.86 7.72 9.48
C ASN A 61 6.10 7.45 10.33
N GLU A 62 6.28 8.24 11.38
CA GLU A 62 7.41 8.10 12.30
C GLU A 62 6.86 7.67 13.66
N ASP A 63 7.49 6.67 14.27
CA ASP A 63 7.28 6.24 15.65
C ASP A 63 5.81 5.99 16.05
N VAL A 64 5.02 5.38 15.15
CA VAL A 64 3.62 5.02 15.46
C VAL A 64 3.58 3.87 16.45
N GLU A 65 3.10 4.14 17.66
CA GLU A 65 2.85 3.09 18.64
C GLU A 65 1.66 2.23 18.21
N MET A 66 1.89 0.93 18.15
CA MET A 66 0.84 -0.03 17.82
C MET A 66 -0.14 -0.17 19.00
N PRO A 67 -1.46 -0.27 18.73
CA PRO A 67 -2.45 -0.44 19.79
C PRO A 67 -2.22 -1.77 20.53
N ARG A 68 -2.58 -1.80 21.81
CA ARG A 68 -2.57 -3.02 22.61
C ARG A 68 -3.94 -3.71 22.45
N ALA A 69 -3.96 -4.91 21.89
CA ALA A 69 -5.16 -5.75 21.69
C ALA A 69 -6.19 -5.22 20.67
N ASP A 70 -7.46 -5.64 20.81
CA ASP A 70 -8.57 -5.63 19.84
C ASP A 70 -9.06 -4.25 19.30
N ASP A 71 -8.25 -3.19 19.43
CA ASP A 71 -8.55 -1.81 18.99
C ASP A 71 -8.04 -1.38 17.59
N THR A 72 -8.95 -0.84 16.77
CA THR A 72 -8.61 -0.44 15.39
C THR A 72 -7.86 0.88 15.40
N LEU A 73 -6.60 0.87 14.99
CA LEU A 73 -5.83 2.11 14.82
C LEU A 73 -6.02 2.67 13.41
N ILE A 74 -6.49 3.90 13.30
CA ILE A 74 -6.47 4.66 12.05
C ILE A 74 -5.52 5.83 12.27
N TRP A 75 -4.40 5.84 11.56
CA TRP A 75 -3.39 6.89 11.72
C TRP A 75 -3.45 7.91 10.59
N CYS A 76 -3.44 9.19 10.96
CA CYS A 76 -3.41 10.28 10.02
C CYS A 76 -2.16 11.11 10.26
N LYS A 77 -1.28 11.14 9.25
CA LYS A 77 -0.17 12.08 9.14
C LYS A 77 -0.40 12.96 7.94
N MET A 78 -0.03 14.21 8.09
CA MET A 78 -0.10 15.21 7.05
C MET A 78 1.30 15.44 6.51
N PHE A 79 1.49 15.35 5.19
CA PHE A 79 2.79 15.50 4.56
C PHE A 79 2.83 16.74 3.70
N LYS A 80 3.72 17.67 3.99
CA LYS A 80 3.99 18.78 3.08
C LYS A 80 4.86 18.30 1.93
N LEU A 81 4.37 18.45 0.71
CA LEU A 81 5.21 18.24 -0.48
C LEU A 81 6.15 19.41 -0.68
N ASP A 82 7.40 19.12 -1.05
CA ASP A 82 8.34 20.15 -1.48
C ASP A 82 7.80 20.94 -2.68
N ASP A 83 8.29 22.16 -2.87
CA ASP A 83 7.92 23.03 -3.99
C ASP A 83 8.25 22.35 -5.33
N LEU A 84 7.24 21.65 -5.87
CA LEU A 84 7.23 21.12 -7.22
C LEU A 84 7.19 22.28 -8.20
N LYS A 85 8.38 22.76 -8.60
CA LYS A 85 8.56 23.91 -9.52
C LYS A 85 7.92 23.70 -10.90
N HIS A 86 7.65 22.45 -11.25
CA HIS A 86 7.06 22.05 -12.53
C HIS A 86 5.87 21.12 -12.29
N LYS A 87 5.03 20.93 -13.31
CA LYS A 87 3.94 19.96 -13.25
C LYS A 87 4.53 18.55 -13.24
N HIS A 88 4.18 17.76 -12.23
CA HIS A 88 4.53 16.34 -12.15
C HIS A 88 3.31 15.48 -12.38
N HIS A 89 3.53 14.20 -12.63
CA HIS A 89 2.49 13.21 -12.79
C HIS A 89 2.84 12.00 -11.93
N LEU A 90 1.89 11.52 -11.14
CA LEU A 90 2.01 10.26 -10.43
C LEU A 90 1.83 9.14 -11.45
N ILE A 91 2.88 8.34 -11.61
CA ILE A 91 2.94 7.24 -12.59
C ILE A 91 2.95 5.87 -11.90
N ARG A 92 3.29 5.81 -10.61
CA ARG A 92 3.43 4.57 -9.84
C ARG A 92 3.37 4.88 -8.35
N TYR A 93 2.75 4.00 -7.56
CA TYR A 93 2.82 4.02 -6.10
C TYR A 93 2.83 2.59 -5.53
N GLU A 94 3.57 2.40 -4.45
CA GLU A 94 3.68 1.12 -3.74
C GLU A 94 3.75 1.36 -2.22
N PRO A 95 3.26 0.40 -1.40
CA PRO A 95 3.37 0.51 0.05
C PRO A 95 4.83 0.35 0.49
N ILE A 96 5.20 1.08 1.53
CA ILE A 96 6.51 0.96 2.19
C ILE A 96 6.28 0.28 3.54
N TYR A 97 7.12 -0.70 3.86
CA TYR A 97 7.07 -1.48 5.09
C TYR A 97 8.38 -1.30 5.86
N ASP A 98 8.31 -1.08 7.17
CA ASP A 98 9.51 -0.99 8.00
C ASP A 98 10.11 -2.38 8.30
N SER A 99 9.29 -3.44 8.24
CA SER A 99 9.74 -4.82 8.38
C SER A 99 8.81 -5.81 7.66
N PRO A 100 9.28 -7.03 7.34
CA PRO A 100 8.41 -8.08 6.77
C PRO A 100 7.18 -8.38 7.63
N SER A 101 7.32 -8.29 8.96
CA SER A 101 6.23 -8.51 9.91
C SER A 101 5.18 -7.39 9.90
N SER A 102 5.57 -6.15 9.54
CA SER A 102 4.66 -5.00 9.50
C SER A 102 3.54 -5.14 8.46
N VAL A 103 3.76 -5.95 7.42
CA VAL A 103 2.78 -6.23 6.36
C VAL A 103 1.45 -6.77 6.93
N HIS A 104 1.52 -7.58 8.00
CA HIS A 104 0.34 -8.18 8.62
C HIS A 104 -0.55 -7.18 9.36
N TYR A 105 0.01 -6.02 9.71
CA TYR A 105 -0.67 -4.97 10.46
C TYR A 105 -1.23 -3.88 9.56
N LEU A 106 -0.83 -3.83 8.29
CA LEU A 106 -1.22 -2.80 7.33
C LEU A 106 -2.33 -3.30 6.40
N GLN A 107 -3.54 -2.81 6.59
CA GLN A 107 -4.70 -3.24 5.79
C GLN A 107 -5.07 -2.29 4.66
N HIS A 108 -4.95 -0.97 4.85
CA HIS A 108 -5.13 -0.01 3.75
C HIS A 108 -4.26 1.24 3.93
N ILE A 109 -4.08 1.96 2.83
CA ILE A 109 -3.44 3.27 2.80
C ILE A 109 -4.27 4.11 1.83
N THR A 110 -4.60 5.33 2.21
CA THR A 110 -5.34 6.23 1.34
C THR A 110 -4.63 7.55 1.33
N LEU A 111 -4.29 8.02 0.15
CA LEU A 111 -3.59 9.26 -0.04
C LEU A 111 -4.60 10.28 -0.52
N ARG A 112 -4.83 11.34 0.25
CA ARG A 112 -5.69 12.46 -0.16
C ARG A 112 -4.91 13.73 -0.39
N GLU A 113 -5.32 14.50 -1.38
CA GLU A 113 -4.84 15.86 -1.62
C GLU A 113 -5.73 16.86 -0.88
N CYS A 114 -5.08 17.79 -0.18
CA CYS A 114 -5.70 18.92 0.48
C CYS A 114 -5.52 20.23 -0.30
N HIS A 115 -6.56 21.07 -0.38
CA HIS A 115 -6.52 22.39 -1.03
C HIS A 115 -6.58 23.55 -0.03
N GLY A 116 -5.81 24.61 -0.31
CA GLY A 116 -5.93 25.91 0.35
C GLY A 116 -4.74 26.31 1.24
N MET A 117 -4.69 27.60 1.59
CA MET A 117 -3.65 28.17 2.45
C MET A 117 -4.13 28.21 3.90
N HIS A 118 -4.14 27.08 4.58
CA HIS A 118 -4.48 27.03 5.99
C HIS A 118 -3.20 26.91 6.81
N GLN A 119 -2.93 27.88 7.68
CA GLN A 119 -1.84 27.77 8.66
C GLN A 119 -1.99 26.50 9.51
N GLU A 120 -3.22 26.07 9.76
CA GLU A 120 -3.56 24.81 10.43
C GLU A 120 -3.02 23.58 9.71
N LEU A 121 -3.16 23.52 8.38
CA LEU A 121 -2.58 22.48 7.55
C LEU A 121 -1.05 22.47 7.75
N GLU A 122 -0.38 23.62 7.60
CA GLU A 122 1.08 23.73 7.81
C GLU A 122 1.55 23.28 9.20
N MET A 123 0.74 23.52 10.23
CA MET A 123 1.02 23.04 11.59
C MET A 123 0.87 21.52 11.69
N MET A 124 -0.24 20.95 11.20
CA MET A 124 -0.47 19.51 11.18
C MET A 124 0.61 18.75 10.38
N ALA A 125 1.14 19.35 9.31
CA ALA A 125 2.22 18.75 8.54
C ALA A 125 3.57 18.67 9.27
N ARG A 126 3.73 19.40 10.38
CA ARG A 126 4.91 19.34 11.26
C ARG A 126 4.73 18.36 12.42
N GLU A 127 3.50 17.90 12.65
CA GLU A 127 3.20 16.92 13.68
C GLU A 127 3.59 15.50 13.21
N GLN A 128 3.83 14.59 14.16
CA GLN A 128 4.14 13.18 13.86
C GLN A 128 2.92 12.41 13.30
N GLY A 129 1.76 13.05 13.30
CA GLY A 129 0.46 12.44 13.03
C GLY A 129 -0.31 12.14 14.32
N ARG A 130 -1.54 11.67 14.15
CA ARG A 130 -2.44 11.35 15.26
C ARG A 130 -3.40 10.23 14.86
N GLN A 131 -4.02 9.62 15.86
CA GLN A 131 -5.15 8.73 15.63
C GLN A 131 -6.35 9.55 15.12
N CYS A 132 -6.91 9.14 14.00
CA CYS A 132 -8.14 9.69 13.44
C CYS A 132 -9.36 8.91 13.96
N MET A 133 -10.36 9.62 14.48
CA MET A 133 -11.69 9.08 14.79
C MET A 133 -12.57 9.08 13.52
N GLY A 134 -12.05 8.49 12.45
CA GLY A 134 -12.71 8.35 11.16
C GLY A 134 -12.74 9.64 10.32
N ALA A 135 -13.63 9.66 9.32
CA ALA A 135 -13.63 10.69 8.27
C ALA A 135 -13.95 12.12 8.74
N ARG A 136 -14.40 12.29 9.98
CA ARG A 136 -14.73 13.60 10.56
C ARG A 136 -13.49 14.40 10.97
N ASP A 137 -12.39 13.72 11.25
CA ASP A 137 -11.12 14.37 11.63
C ASP A 137 -10.25 14.72 10.41
N ILE A 138 -10.70 14.34 9.22
CA ILE A 138 -10.09 14.73 7.95
C ILE A 138 -10.61 16.13 7.60
N PRO A 139 -9.73 17.13 7.42
CA PRO A 139 -10.16 18.46 7.01
C PRO A 139 -10.98 18.40 5.71
N LEU A 140 -12.07 19.17 5.63
CA LEU A 140 -12.92 19.26 4.43
C LEU A 140 -12.14 19.67 3.16
N ALA A 141 -11.01 20.35 3.36
CA ALA A 141 -10.05 20.69 2.32
C ALA A 141 -9.43 19.47 1.63
N CYS A 142 -9.49 18.28 2.23
CA CYS A 142 -8.82 17.05 1.81
C CYS A 142 -9.80 16.02 1.23
N ASN A 143 -10.39 16.32 0.07
CA ASN A 143 -11.48 15.52 -0.51
C ASN A 143 -11.08 14.70 -1.75
N ALA A 144 -9.93 14.96 -2.36
CA ALA A 144 -9.48 14.25 -3.56
C ALA A 144 -8.58 13.08 -3.21
N ILE A 145 -8.97 11.85 -3.54
CA ILE A 145 -8.13 10.65 -3.38
C ILE A 145 -7.15 10.58 -4.55
N VAL A 146 -5.85 10.64 -4.25
CA VAL A 146 -4.77 10.58 -5.26
C VAL A 146 -4.15 9.20 -5.38
N ALA A 147 -4.17 8.41 -4.32
CA ALA A 147 -3.76 7.00 -4.34
C ALA A 147 -4.53 6.21 -3.27
N SER A 148 -4.73 4.92 -3.51
CA SER A 148 -5.25 4.02 -2.49
C SER A 148 -4.64 2.64 -2.67
N TRP A 149 -4.27 2.04 -1.56
CA TRP A 149 -3.71 0.70 -1.48
C TRP A 149 -4.46 -0.09 -0.41
N SER A 150 -4.59 -1.39 -0.60
CA SER A 150 -5.20 -2.30 0.37
C SER A 150 -4.45 -3.62 0.41
N HIS A 151 -4.46 -4.29 1.55
CA HIS A 151 -3.77 -5.56 1.75
C HIS A 151 -4.13 -6.59 0.66
N GLY A 152 -3.11 -7.28 0.16
CA GLY A 152 -3.22 -8.17 -1.00
C GLY A 152 -3.12 -7.46 -2.35
N SER A 153 -3.20 -6.12 -2.40
CA SER A 153 -2.83 -5.36 -3.59
C SER A 153 -1.32 -5.33 -3.73
N ASN A 154 -0.85 -5.48 -4.96
CA ASN A 154 0.51 -5.11 -5.30
C ASN A 154 0.59 -3.59 -5.46
N MET A 155 1.75 -3.12 -5.89
CA MET A 155 1.90 -1.80 -6.47
C MET A 155 0.85 -1.51 -7.56
N ALA A 156 0.44 -0.23 -7.65
CA ALA A 156 -0.27 0.30 -8.80
C ALA A 156 0.68 1.08 -9.74
N GLU A 157 0.59 0.78 -11.03
CA GLU A 157 1.28 1.49 -12.10
C GLU A 157 0.25 2.04 -13.07
N PHE A 158 0.46 3.27 -13.55
CA PHE A 158 -0.41 3.88 -14.54
C PHE A 158 0.17 3.68 -15.95
N GLU A 159 -0.58 3.01 -16.84
CA GLU A 159 -0.18 2.82 -18.24
C GLU A 159 -0.29 4.16 -19.03
N PRO A 160 0.72 4.55 -19.83
CA PRO A 160 0.60 5.70 -20.72
C PRO A 160 -0.61 5.57 -21.68
N PRO A 161 -1.38 6.65 -21.95
CA PRO A 161 -1.17 8.05 -21.56
C PRO A 161 -1.80 8.43 -20.21
N VAL A 162 -2.43 7.48 -19.51
CA VAL A 162 -3.14 7.73 -18.27
C VAL A 162 -2.11 7.95 -17.18
N THR A 163 -2.09 9.15 -16.61
CA THR A 163 -1.27 9.49 -15.44
C THR A 163 -2.07 10.47 -14.60
N LEU A 164 -1.92 10.44 -13.28
CA LEU A 164 -2.58 11.41 -12.43
C LEU A 164 -1.74 12.68 -12.37
N PRO A 165 -2.20 13.83 -12.87
CA PRO A 165 -1.46 15.08 -12.74
C PRO A 165 -1.32 15.40 -11.25
N LEU A 166 -0.09 15.55 -10.79
CA LEU A 166 0.19 16.15 -9.49
C LEU A 166 0.09 17.66 -9.65
N PRO A 167 -0.69 18.34 -8.80
CA PRO A 167 -0.89 19.76 -8.97
C PRO A 167 0.38 20.55 -8.63
N HIS A 168 0.52 21.71 -9.27
CA HIS A 168 1.74 22.50 -9.29
C HIS A 168 1.63 23.67 -8.30
N SER A 169 1.88 23.45 -7.02
CA SER A 169 2.03 24.55 -6.06
C SER A 169 2.60 24.07 -4.72
N SER A 170 3.27 24.99 -4.03
CA SER A 170 3.97 24.88 -2.75
C SER A 170 3.13 24.51 -1.52
N LYS A 171 1.87 24.07 -1.69
CA LYS A 171 0.84 24.14 -0.64
C LYS A 171 -0.13 22.97 -0.66
N GLN A 172 0.36 21.79 -0.99
CA GLN A 172 -0.42 20.58 -0.89
C GLN A 172 0.10 19.73 0.23
N GLN A 173 -0.87 19.21 0.96
CA GLN A 173 -0.60 18.27 2.00
C GLN A 173 -1.33 17.00 1.71
N ILE A 174 -0.59 15.91 1.87
CA ILE A 174 -1.07 14.59 1.59
C ILE A 174 -1.37 13.89 2.91
N ALA A 175 -2.57 13.30 3.05
CA ALA A 175 -2.97 12.62 4.28
C ALA A 175 -3.58 11.23 4.07
N GLU A 176 -3.22 10.35 5.01
CA GLU A 176 -3.85 9.11 5.53
C GLU A 176 -3.04 7.79 5.38
N MET A 177 -2.87 7.11 6.52
CA MET A 177 -2.44 5.71 6.65
C MET A 177 -3.38 5.01 7.65
N GLY A 178 -4.56 4.63 7.19
CA GLY A 178 -5.49 3.80 7.97
C GLY A 178 -5.03 2.35 7.99
N ALA A 179 -4.34 1.91 9.03
CA ALA A 179 -3.97 0.51 9.20
C ALA A 179 -4.94 -0.18 10.19
N PRO A 180 -6.10 -0.73 9.78
CA PRO A 180 -6.87 -1.57 10.69
C PRO A 180 -6.02 -2.76 11.11
N ILE A 181 -5.52 -2.75 12.33
CA ILE A 181 -4.74 -3.87 12.87
C ILE A 181 -5.74 -4.83 13.46
N PHE A 182 -6.23 -5.85 12.74
CA PHE A 182 -6.86 -7.03 13.37
C PHE A 182 -6.53 -8.36 12.72
N GLY A 183 -6.30 -9.35 13.60
CA GLY A 183 -6.16 -10.77 13.28
C GLY A 183 -7.49 -11.47 13.13
#